data_AF-A0A502BNV4-F1
#
_entry.id   AF-A0A502BNV4-F1
#
_cell.length_a   1.000
_cell.length_b   1.000
_cell.length_c   1.000
_cell.angle_alpha   90.00
_cell.angle_beta   90.00
_cell.angle_gamma   90.00
#
_symmetry.space_group_name_H-M   'P 1'
#
loop_
_entity.id
_entity.type
_entity.pdbx_description
1 polymer ?
#
loop_
_entity_poly.entity_id
_entity_poly.type
_entity_poly.pdbx_seq_one_letter_code
_entity_poly.pdbx_strand_id
1 'polypeptide(L)' 'MKVRRRWTSIYRTVDRAGQTLEFMLSEHRNPGAAWRFLKKGSLIKAFRAI' A
#
# COMPACT_ATOMS: atom_id res chain seq x y z
N MET A 1 6.63 2.82 -10.02
CA MET A 1 8.06 2.88 -9.71
C MET A 1 8.82 1.85 -10.52
N LYS A 2 10.03 2.18 -11.00
CA LYS A 2 10.88 1.20 -11.69
C LYS A 2 11.79 0.53 -10.65
N VAL A 3 11.65 -0.79 -10.48
CA VAL A 3 12.47 -1.60 -9.56
C VAL A 3 13.18 -2.66 -10.37
N ARG A 4 14.51 -2.73 -10.28
CA ARG A 4 15.32 -3.73 -11.01
C ARG A 4 14.92 -3.84 -12.49
N ARG A 5 14.75 -2.68 -13.14
CA ARG A 5 14.33 -2.51 -14.55
C ARG A 5 12.87 -2.87 -14.89
N ARG A 6 12.05 -3.32 -13.94
CA ARG A 6 10.62 -3.59 -14.16
C ARG A 6 9.76 -2.44 -13.64
N TRP A 7 8.65 -2.16 -14.33
CA TRP A 7 7.63 -1.26 -13.83
C TRP A 7 6.80 -1.96 -12.76
N THR A 8 6.63 -1.30 -11.63
CA THR A 8 5.97 -1.85 -10.44
C THR A 8 5.01 -0.83 -9.88
N SER A 9 3.82 -1.29 -9.51
CA SER A 9 2.81 -0.49 -8.84
C SER A 9 3.17 -0.31 -7.36
N ILE A 10 3.07 0.91 -6.86
CA ILE A 10 3.19 1.22 -5.43
C ILE A 10 1.79 1.36 -4.85
N TYR A 11 1.54 0.64 -3.77
CA TYR A 11 0.45 0.89 -2.85
C TYR A 11 1.05 1.46 -1.56
N ARG A 12 0.45 2.51 -1.01
CA ARG A 12 0.93 3.14 0.23
C ARG A 12 -0.23 3.52 1.12
N THR A 13 -0.05 3.39 2.42
CA THR A 13 -0.93 3.99 3.43
C THR A 13 -0.34 5.34 3.83
N VAL A 14 -1.20 6.32 4.02
CA VAL A 14 -0.81 7.64 4.48
C VAL A 14 -1.66 8.02 5.69
N ASP A 15 -1.07 8.76 6.63
CA ASP A 15 -1.82 9.37 7.73
C ASP A 15 -2.58 10.64 7.25
N ARG A 16 -3.28 11.30 8.17
CA ARG A 16 -4.02 12.56 7.88
C ARG A 16 -3.09 13.70 7.43
N ALA A 17 -1.83 13.70 7.85
CA ALA A 17 -0.83 14.69 7.45
C ALA A 17 -0.16 14.33 6.11
N GLY A 18 -0.50 13.19 5.51
CA GLY A 18 0.08 12.70 4.26
C GLY A 18 1.40 11.93 4.42
N GLN A 19 1.82 11.62 5.64
CA GLN A 19 3.03 10.85 5.88
C GLN A 19 2.79 9.38 5.54
N THR A 20 3.75 8.76 4.84
CA THR A 20 3.66 7.36 4.46
C THR A 20 3.97 6.47 5.65
N LEU A 21 3.03 5.62 6.05
CA LEU A 21 3.18 4.70 7.19
C LEU A 21 3.70 3.34 6.72
N GLU A 22 3.12 2.80 5.65
CA GLU A 22 3.49 1.52 5.06
C GLU A 22 3.40 1.58 3.53
N PHE A 23 4.16 0.72 2.86
CA PHE A 23 4.09 0.56 1.42
C PHE A 23 4.20 -0.90 0.98
N MET A 24 3.65 -1.20 -0.19
CA MET A 24 3.78 -2.49 -0.86
C MET A 24 3.98 -2.28 -2.36
N LEU A 25 4.87 -3.09 -2.91
CA LEU A 25 5.15 -3.15 -4.34
C LEU A 25 4.44 -4.35 -4.96
N SER A 26 3.81 -4.14 -6.12
CA SER A 26 3.20 -5.20 -6.91
C SER A 26 3.55 -5.05 -8.37
N GLU A 27 4.01 -6.13 -9.00
CA GLU A 27 4.28 -6.16 -10.44
C GLU A 27 3.02 -5.85 -11.26
N HIS A 28 1.85 -6.26 -10.77
CA HIS A 28 0.57 -6.04 -11.42
C HIS A 28 -0.31 -5.04 -10.64
N ARG A 29 -0.93 -4.12 -11.38
CA ARG A 29 -2.00 -3.27 -10.86
C ARG A 29 -3.32 -4.01 -10.97
N ASN A 30 -3.73 -4.72 -9.92
CA ASN A 30 -5.00 -5.44 -9.92
C ASN A 30 -5.73 -5.33 -8.58
N PRO A 31 -7.06 -5.54 -8.56
CA PRO A 31 -7.86 -5.45 -7.34
C PRO A 31 -7.39 -6.43 -6.25
N GLY A 32 -6.95 -7.63 -6.63
CA GLY A 32 -6.46 -8.63 -5.68
C GLY A 32 -5.22 -8.17 -4.91
N ALA A 33 -4.28 -7.48 -5.57
CA ALA A 33 -3.11 -6.89 -4.93
C ALA A 33 -3.51 -5.77 -3.96
N ALA A 34 -4.45 -4.91 -4.35
CA ALA A 34 -5.00 -3.88 -3.47
C ALA A 34 -5.66 -4.51 -2.23
N TRP A 35 -6.51 -5.51 -2.41
CA TRP A 35 -7.15 -6.23 -1.30
C TRP A 35 -6.16 -6.91 -0.36
N ARG A 36 -5.10 -7.53 -0.90
CA ARG A 36 -4.03 -8.11 -0.07
C ARG A 36 -3.29 -7.05 0.72
N PHE A 37 -3.01 -5.89 0.13
CA PHE A 37 -2.41 -4.76 0.84
C PHE A 37 -3.30 -4.27 1.97
N LEU A 38 -4.61 -4.10 1.70
CA LEU A 38 -5.59 -3.70 2.70
C LEU A 38 -5.72 -4.70 3.86
N LYS A 39 -5.67 -6.01 3.57
CA LYS A 39 -5.72 -7.07 4.58
C LYS A 39 -4.43 -7.21 5.39
N LYS A 40 -3.28 -6.99 4.75
CA LYS A 40 -1.95 -7.15 5.36
C LYS A 40 -1.60 -5.95 6.25
N GLY A 41 -1.94 -4.75 5.79
CA GLY A 41 -1.65 -3.51 6.48
C GLY A 41 -2.47 -3.39 7.74
N SER A 42 -1.87 -2.74 8.73
CA SER A 42 -2.49 -2.31 9.99
C SER A 42 -3.72 -1.40 9.79
N LEU A 43 -4.23 -1.19 8.56
CA LEU A 43 -5.39 -0.38 8.17
C LEU A 43 -6.66 -0.67 8.99
N ILE A 44 -6.88 -1.92 9.37
CA ILE A 44 -8.03 -2.30 10.23
C ILE A 44 -7.86 -1.73 11.66
N LYS A 45 -6.62 -1.52 12.11
CA LYS A 45 -6.29 -0.86 13.39
C LYS A 45 -6.12 0.66 13.24
N ALA A 46 -5.54 1.13 12.14
CA ALA A 46 -5.26 2.53 11.90
C ALA A 46 -6.53 3.37 11.74
N PHE A 47 -7.61 2.83 11.15
CA PHE A 47 -8.91 3.51 11.11
C PHE A 47 -9.58 3.65 12.49
N ARG A 48 -9.16 2.83 13.47
CA ARG A 48 -9.66 2.88 14.86
C ARG A 48 -8.91 3.87 15.75
N ALA A 49 -7.78 4.41 15.28
CA ALA A 49 -6.87 5.23 16.09
C ALA A 49 -6.83 6.72 15.66
N ILE A 50 -7.80 7.18 14.85
CA ILE A 50 -7.91 8.58 14.41
C ILE A 50 -9.33 9.11 14.54
#